data_AF-A0A841G118-F1
#
_entry.id   AF-A0A841G118-F1
#
_cell.length_a   1.000
_cell.length_b   1.000
_cell.length_c   1.000
_cell.angle_alpha   90.00
_cell.angle_beta   90.00
_cell.angle_gamma   90.00
#
_symmetry.space_group_name_H-M   'P 1'
#
loop_
_entity.id
_entity.type
_entity.pdbx_description
1 polymer ?
#
loop_
_entity_poly.entity_id
_entity_poly.type
_entity_poly.pdbx_seq_one_letter_code
_entity_poly.pdbx_strand_id
1 'polypeptide(L)' 'MKLSRGWSVFLLVVALWNWVIWPRFAVAIWNDDRAWDGSAPTSFLYVHAVLIVVTLGLGTAVGWLGVKGLRKR' A
#
# COMPACT_ATOMS: atom_id res chain seq x y z
N MET A 1 17.50 -10.77 -16.81
CA MET A 1 18.33 -10.55 -15.60
C MET A 1 17.58 -11.10 -14.38
N LYS A 2 18.24 -11.84 -13.47
CA LYS A 2 17.63 -12.24 -12.18
C LYS A 2 17.83 -11.11 -11.16
N LEU A 3 16.82 -10.79 -10.35
CA LEU A 3 16.95 -9.81 -9.26
C LEU A 3 18.14 -10.16 -8.36
N SER A 4 18.96 -9.15 -7.99
CA SER A 4 20.02 -9.34 -6.99
C SER A 4 19.40 -9.44 -5.60
N ARG A 5 20.13 -10.04 -4.64
CA ARG A 5 19.67 -10.15 -3.25
C ARG A 5 19.36 -8.78 -2.63
N GLY A 6 20.22 -7.78 -2.89
CA GLY A 6 20.01 -6.41 -2.42
C GLY A 6 18.71 -5.81 -2.94
N TRP A 7 18.44 -5.94 -4.24
CA TRP A 7 17.17 -5.47 -4.82
C TRP A 7 15.95 -6.23 -4.29
N SER A 8 16.05 -7.54 -4.07
CA SER A 8 14.96 -8.30 -3.47
C SER A 8 14.63 -7.86 -2.05
N VAL A 9 15.65 -7.59 -1.22
CA VAL A 9 15.45 -7.03 0.13
C VAL A 9 14.86 -5.63 0.06
N PHE A 10 15.35 -4.78 -0.84
CA PHE A 10 14.80 -3.44 -1.06
C PHE A 10 13.30 -3.48 -1.37
N LEU A 11 12.86 -4.36 -2.29
CA LEU A 11 11.44 -4.52 -2.62
C LEU A 11 10.59 -4.96 -1.40
N LEU A 12 11.14 -5.82 -0.53
CA LEU A 12 10.45 -6.22 0.71
C LEU A 12 10.31 -5.05 1.69
N VAL A 13 11.37 -4.25 1.85
CA VAL A 13 11.33 -3.05 2.70
C VAL A 13 10.29 -2.05 2.18
N VAL A 14 10.25 -1.82 0.87
CA VAL A 14 9.24 -0.94 0.23
C VAL A 14 7.83 -1.47 0.44
N ALA A 15 7.62 -2.79 0.31
CA ALA A 15 6.32 -3.41 0.57
C ALA A 15 5.89 -3.23 2.03
N LEU A 16 6.80 -3.48 2.98
CA LEU A 16 6.56 -3.28 4.41
C LEU A 16 6.23 -1.82 4.71
N TRP A 17 7.00 -0.87 4.16
CA TRP A 17 6.73 0.55 4.33
C TRP A 17 5.31 0.93 3.89
N ASN A 18 4.87 0.46 2.72
CA ASN A 18 3.51 0.70 2.24
C ASN A 18 2.45 0.14 3.21
N TRP A 19 2.63 -1.10 3.66
CA TRP A 19 1.71 -1.73 4.62
C TRP A 19 1.71 -1.10 6.01
N VAL A 20 2.77 -0.37 6.38
CA VAL A 20 2.85 0.35 7.66
C VAL A 20 2.19 1.73 7.58
N ILE A 21 2.34 2.45 6.46
CA ILE A 21 1.85 3.83 6.32
C ILE A 21 0.38 3.86 5.91
N TRP A 22 0.00 3.13 4.87
CA TRP A 22 -1.31 3.32 4.24
C TRP A 22 -2.51 2.90 5.11
N PRO A 23 -2.46 1.82 5.91
CA PRO A 23 -3.57 1.52 6.82
C PRO A 23 -3.77 2.60 7.89
N ARG A 24 -2.70 3.20 8.41
CA ARG A 24 -2.81 4.33 9.34
C ARG A 24 -3.39 5.56 8.66
N PHE A 25 -2.99 5.82 7.41
CA PHE A 25 -3.56 6.89 6.61
C PHE A 25 -5.04 6.65 6.31
N ALA A 26 -5.46 5.41 6.06
CA ALA A 26 -6.87 5.06 5.90
C ALA A 26 -7.71 5.43 7.13
N VAL A 27 -7.19 5.16 8.34
CA VAL A 27 -7.84 5.59 9.60
C VAL A 27 -7.89 7.11 9.70
N ALA A 28 -6.83 7.82 9.31
CA ALA A 28 -6.83 9.28 9.30
C ALA A 28 -7.89 9.86 8.34
N ILE A 29 -8.02 9.30 7.13
CA ILE A 29 -9.05 9.69 6.17
C ILE A 29 -10.45 9.38 6.70
N TRP A 30 -10.65 8.22 7.30
CA TRP A 30 -11.95 7.82 7.85
C TRP A 30 -12.45 8.79 8.93
N ASN A 31 -11.52 9.34 9.73
CA ASN A 31 -11.80 10.28 10.81
C ASN A 31 -11.75 11.76 10.37
N ASP A 32 -11.53 12.06 9.09
CA ASP A 32 -11.52 13.43 8.56
C ASP A 32 -12.96 13.91 8.33
N ASP A 33 -13.29 15.12 8.78
CA ASP A 33 -14.63 15.70 8.63
C ASP A 33 -15.10 15.77 7.17
N ARG A 34 -14.18 15.84 6.19
CA ARG A 34 -14.51 15.88 4.76
C ARG A 34 -14.90 14.53 4.19
N ALA A 35 -14.62 13.42 4.88
CA ALA A 35 -14.90 12.07 4.39
C ALA A 35 -16.40 11.75 4.38
N TRP A 36 -17.18 12.47 5.18
CA TRP A 36 -18.59 12.20 5.41
C TRP A 36 -19.44 13.45 5.26
N ASP A 37 -20.60 13.30 4.64
CA ASP A 37 -21.70 14.25 4.71
C ASP A 37 -22.85 13.58 5.47
N GLY A 38 -22.89 13.83 6.78
CA GLY A 38 -23.70 13.04 7.71
C GLY A 38 -23.25 11.57 7.72
N SER A 39 -24.12 10.66 7.28
CA SER A 39 -23.80 9.24 7.13
C SER A 39 -23.39 8.85 5.70
N ALA A 40 -23.42 9.79 4.76
CA ALA A 40 -23.10 9.53 3.36
C ALA A 40 -21.60 9.71 3.09
N PRO A 41 -20.92 8.76 2.42
CA PRO A 41 -19.53 8.92 2.02
C PRO A 41 -19.38 9.97 0.92
N THR A 42 -18.36 10.83 1.02
CA THR A 42 -18.09 11.87 0.02
C THR A 42 -17.11 11.39 -1.06
N SER A 43 -16.96 12.17 -2.14
CA SER A 43 -15.93 11.94 -3.15
C SER A 43 -14.51 11.97 -2.58
N PHE A 44 -14.26 12.76 -1.53
CA PHE A 44 -12.98 12.78 -0.82
C PHE A 44 -12.65 11.39 -0.25
N LEU A 45 -13.60 10.74 0.42
CA LEU A 45 -13.40 9.39 0.95
C LEU A 45 -13.16 8.37 -0.17
N TYR A 46 -13.98 8.38 -1.22
CA TYR A 46 -13.85 7.43 -2.33
C TYR A 46 -12.51 7.52 -3.05
N VAL A 47 -12.05 8.74 -3.38
CA VAL A 47 -10.77 8.94 -4.07
C VAL A 47 -9.63 8.38 -3.22
N HIS A 48 -9.59 8.71 -1.93
CA HIS A 48 -8.54 8.21 -1.05
C HIS A 48 -8.62 6.70 -0.84
N ALA A 49 -9.82 6.14 -0.67
CA ALA A 49 -10.01 4.69 -0.54
C ALA A 49 -9.44 3.95 -1.77
N VAL A 50 -9.75 4.42 -2.98
CA VAL A 50 -9.21 3.84 -4.23
C VAL A 50 -7.68 3.97 -4.27
N LEU A 51 -7.14 5.15 -3.98
CA LEU A 51 -5.69 5.37 -3.96
C LEU A 51 -4.98 4.44 -2.96
N ILE A 52 -5.54 4.28 -1.75
CA ILE A 52 -5.02 3.39 -0.71
C ILE A 52 -5.05 1.94 -1.18
N VAL A 53 -6.17 1.45 -1.70
CA VAL A 53 -6.33 0.06 -2.15
C VAL A 53 -5.38 -0.26 -3.29
N VAL A 54 -5.30 0.61 -4.30
CA VAL A 54 -4.37 0.44 -5.43
C VAL A 54 -2.93 0.39 -4.92
N THR A 55 -2.56 1.30 -4.02
CA THR A 55 -1.19 1.37 -3.51
C THR A 55 -0.83 0.16 -2.65
N LEU A 56 -1.74 -0.32 -1.80
CA LEU A 56 -1.55 -1.57 -1.04
C LEU A 56 -1.44 -2.79 -1.97
N GLY A 57 -2.23 -2.83 -3.05
CA GLY A 57 -2.12 -3.86 -4.08
C GLY A 57 -0.74 -3.86 -4.75
N LEU A 58 -0.26 -2.69 -5.17
CA LEU A 58 1.07 -2.52 -5.75
C LEU A 58 2.18 -2.87 -4.76
N GLY A 59 2.10 -2.41 -3.52
CA GLY A 59 3.04 -2.74 -2.45
C GLY A 59 3.11 -4.26 -2.20
N THR A 60 1.96 -4.93 -2.22
CA THR A 60 1.88 -6.39 -2.08
C THR A 60 2.51 -7.11 -3.27
N ALA A 61 2.23 -6.68 -4.51
CA ALA A 61 2.84 -7.24 -5.71
C ALA A 61 4.37 -7.08 -5.71
N VAL A 62 4.86 -5.90 -5.32
CA VAL A 62 6.29 -5.61 -5.13
C VAL A 62 6.91 -6.53 -4.07
N GLY A 63 6.25 -6.69 -2.92
CA GLY A 63 6.70 -7.62 -1.87
C GLY A 63 6.78 -9.05 -2.36
N TRP A 64 5.79 -9.52 -3.10
CA TRP A 64 5.78 -10.85 -3.70
C TRP A 64 6.94 -11.07 -4.68
N LEU A 65 7.27 -10.06 -5.51
CA LEU A 65 8.45 -10.10 -6.38
C LEU A 65 9.75 -10.16 -5.57
N GLY A 66 9.84 -9.43 -4.46
CA GLY A 66 10.94 -9.50 -3.51
C GLY A 66 11.13 -10.93 -2.96
N VAL A 67 10.06 -11.54 -2.45
CA VAL A 67 10.08 -12.94 -1.95
C VAL A 67 10.52 -13.90 -3.04
N LYS A 68 9.95 -13.79 -4.25
CA LYS A 68 10.29 -14.66 -5.39
C LYS A 68 11.75 -14.50 -5.81
N GLY A 69 12.29 -13.28 -5.74
CA GLY A 69 13.70 -12.99 -6.03
C GLY A 69 14.65 -13.65 -5.04
N LEU A 70 14.31 -13.70 -3.76
CA LEU A 70 15.09 -14.41 -2.73
C LEU A 70 15.02 -15.94 -2.88
N ARG A 71 13.89 -16.49 -3.33
CA ARG A 71 13.68 -17.94 -3.46
C ARG A 71 14.29 -18.57 -4.73
N LYS A 72 14.54 -17.78 -5.77
CA LYS A 72 15.00 -18.27 -7.10
C LYS A 72 16.52 -18.24 -7.30
N ARG A 73 17.29 -18.01 -6.24
CA ARG A 73 18.75 -18.05 -6.23
C ARG A 73 19.23 -19.14 -5.29
#